data_AF-A0AAT9HI23-F1
#
_entry.id   AF-A0AAT9HI23-F1
#
_cell.length_a   1.000
_cell.length_b   1.000
_cell.length_c   1.000
_cell.angle_alpha   90.00
_cell.angle_beta   90.00
_cell.angle_gamma   90.00
#
_symmetry.space_group_name_H-M   'P 1'
#
loop_
_entity.id
_entity.type
_entity.pdbx_description
1 polymer ?
#
loop_
_entity_poly.entity_id
_entity_poly.type
_entity_poly.pdbx_seq_one_letter_code
_entity_poly.pdbx_strand_id
1 'polypeptide(L)'
;MHGEYKVPGGKLVVVDVDVEDGALRQVRVAGDFFLEPDEALDAVNRALEGAPADTGAAGLAARIDAALPEGTVMYGLTSEGVGIAVRRALAHATDWTDYDWQLIHEGPQPPRCTWRWTRC
;
A
#
# COMPACT_ATOMS: atom_id res chain seq x y z
N MET A 1 -8.18 -5.13 -9.46
CA MET A 1 -8.20 -4.19 -8.30
C MET A 1 -7.03 -3.21 -8.42
N HIS A 2 -7.12 -2.01 -7.84
CA HIS A 2 -6.11 -0.95 -8.01
C HIS A 2 -5.71 -0.33 -6.67
N GLY A 3 -4.41 -0.18 -6.42
CA GLY A 3 -3.89 0.41 -5.19
C GLY A 3 -2.68 1.30 -5.45
N GLU A 4 -2.63 2.42 -4.75
CA GLU A 4 -1.55 3.39 -4.84
C GLU A 4 -0.91 3.67 -3.48
N TYR A 5 0.41 3.82 -3.47
CA TYR A 5 1.17 4.18 -2.29
C TYR A 5 2.32 5.10 -2.65
N LYS A 6 2.39 6.24 -1.95
CA LYS A 6 3.55 7.13 -2.01
C LYS A 6 4.54 6.72 -0.93
N VAL A 7 5.67 6.17 -1.34
CA VAL A 7 6.73 5.77 -0.41
C VAL A 7 7.27 7.02 0.30
N PRO A 8 7.42 7.02 1.65
CA PRO A 8 7.99 8.15 2.38
C PRO A 8 9.39 8.49 1.85
N GLY A 9 9.58 9.71 1.36
CA GLY A 9 10.83 10.14 0.72
C GLY A 9 11.13 9.47 -0.63
N GLY A 10 10.22 8.63 -1.14
CA GLY A 10 10.35 7.93 -2.40
C GLY A 10 9.31 8.38 -3.43
N LYS A 11 9.01 7.49 -4.36
CA LYS A 11 8.17 7.73 -5.54
C LYS A 11 6.78 7.11 -5.35
N LEU A 12 5.87 7.45 -6.28
CA LEU A 12 4.55 6.84 -6.31
C LEU A 12 4.66 5.43 -6.88
N VAL A 13 4.07 4.49 -6.17
CA VAL A 13 3.92 3.09 -6.56
C VAL A 13 2.44 2.83 -6.77
N VAL A 14 2.13 2.21 -7.89
CA VAL A 14 0.80 1.83 -8.32
C VAL A 14 0.81 0.33 -8.58
N VAL A 15 -0.20 -0.37 -8.09
CA VAL A 15 -0.35 -1.80 -8.27
C VAL A 15 -1.75 -2.11 -8.76
N ASP A 16 -1.81 -2.78 -9.90
CA ASP A 16 -3.00 -3.44 -10.39
C ASP A 16 -2.87 -4.94 -10.10
N VAL A 17 -3.92 -5.54 -9.52
CA VAL A 17 -3.93 -6.95 -9.13
C VAL A 17 -5.35 -7.48 -9.10
N ASP A 18 -5.54 -8.71 -9.53
CA ASP A 18 -6.79 -9.46 -9.38
C ASP A 18 -6.64 -10.59 -8.36
N VAL A 19 -7.77 -11.12 -7.89
CA VAL A 19 -7.80 -12.23 -6.95
C VAL A 19 -8.67 -13.34 -7.52
N GLU A 20 -8.08 -14.51 -7.72
CA GLU A 20 -8.77 -15.72 -8.16
C GLU A 20 -8.45 -16.86 -7.18
N ASP A 21 -9.47 -17.57 -6.72
CA ASP A 21 -9.33 -18.68 -5.77
C ASP A 21 -8.52 -18.34 -4.50
N GLY A 22 -8.62 -17.08 -4.05
CA GLY A 22 -7.91 -16.58 -2.86
C GLY A 22 -6.43 -16.26 -3.08
N ALA A 23 -5.95 -16.28 -4.33
CA ALA A 23 -4.58 -15.96 -4.70
C ALA A 23 -4.51 -14.74 -5.62
N LEU A 24 -3.41 -13.97 -5.52
CA LEU A 24 -3.13 -12.84 -6.40
C LEU A 24 -2.88 -13.32 -7.83
N ARG A 25 -3.46 -12.61 -8.80
CA ARG A 25 -3.36 -12.86 -10.25
C ARG A 25 -3.22 -11.56 -11.04
N GLN A 26 -2.61 -11.66 -12.20
CA GLN A 26 -2.37 -10.55 -13.13
C GLN A 26 -1.72 -9.33 -12.44
N VAL A 27 -0.76 -9.57 -11.56
CA VAL A 27 -0.11 -8.53 -10.77
C VAL A 27 0.76 -7.67 -11.66
N ARG A 28 0.52 -6.36 -11.63
CA ARG A 28 1.30 -5.36 -12.34
C ARG A 28 1.69 -4.23 -11.41
N VAL A 29 3.00 -4.10 -11.17
CA VAL A 29 3.58 -2.97 -10.46
C VAL A 29 4.02 -1.90 -11.47
N ALA A 30 3.61 -0.65 -11.24
CA ALA A 30 3.94 0.50 -12.05
C ALA A 30 4.23 1.73 -11.17
N GLY A 31 4.91 2.74 -11.71
CA GLY A 31 5.20 3.96 -10.96
C GLY A 31 6.31 4.81 -11.57
N ASP A 32 6.67 5.87 -10.86
CA ASP A 32 7.78 6.78 -11.21
C ASP A 32 9.07 6.40 -10.45
N PHE A 33 9.40 5.11 -10.43
CA PHE A 33 10.60 4.57 -9.79
C PHE A 33 11.55 3.99 -10.83
N PHE A 34 12.79 3.70 -10.42
CA PHE A 34 13.77 3.03 -11.28
C PHE A 34 14.28 1.75 -10.61
N LEU A 35 14.49 0.70 -11.42
CA LEU A 35 15.19 -0.53 -11.03
C LEU A 35 16.37 -0.74 -11.99
N GLU A 36 17.47 -1.22 -11.45
CA GLU A 36 18.62 -1.67 -12.23
C GLU A 36 19.04 -3.07 -11.77
N PRO A 37 18.97 -4.09 -12.65
CA PRO A 37 18.50 -4.02 -14.03
C PRO A 37 16.96 -3.86 -14.13
N ASP A 38 16.46 -3.41 -15.29
CA ASP A 38 15.03 -3.16 -15.51
C ASP A 38 14.18 -4.45 -15.50
N GLU A 39 14.77 -5.57 -15.92
CA GLU A 39 14.19 -6.93 -15.82
C GLU A 39 13.87 -7.36 -14.38
N ALA A 40 14.40 -6.67 -13.36
CA ALA A 40 14.03 -6.89 -11.98
C ALA A 40 12.53 -6.61 -11.73
N LEU A 41 11.89 -5.72 -12.50
CA LEU A 41 10.46 -5.46 -12.38
C LEU A 41 9.63 -6.71 -12.72
N ASP A 42 10.06 -7.50 -13.69
CA ASP A 42 9.41 -8.76 -14.05
C ASP A 42 9.60 -9.82 -12.95
N ALA A 43 10.72 -9.78 -12.22
CA ALA A 43 10.91 -10.61 -11.04
C ALA A 43 9.94 -10.22 -9.91
N VAL A 44 9.74 -8.91 -9.67
CA VAL A 44 8.75 -8.42 -8.70
C VAL A 44 7.34 -8.89 -9.03
N ASN A 45 6.89 -8.69 -10.28
CA ASN A 45 5.55 -9.11 -10.72
C ASN A 45 5.36 -10.63 -10.52
N ARG A 46 6.34 -11.44 -10.95
CA ARG A 46 6.28 -12.91 -10.79
C ARG A 46 6.36 -13.38 -9.34
N ALA A 47 7.03 -12.65 -8.45
CA ALA A 47 7.11 -13.00 -7.03
C ALA A 47 5.75 -12.88 -6.31
N LEU A 48 4.97 -11.89 -6.74
CA LEU A 48 3.65 -11.60 -6.20
C LEU A 48 2.56 -12.50 -6.79
N GLU A 49 2.74 -12.99 -8.01
CA GLU A 49 1.84 -13.96 -8.62
C GLU A 49 1.65 -15.21 -7.75
N GLY A 50 0.39 -15.62 -7.60
CA GLY A 50 0.00 -16.79 -6.80
C GLY A 50 0.19 -16.63 -5.29
N ALA A 51 0.60 -15.46 -4.79
CA ALA A 51 0.63 -15.21 -3.34
C ALA A 51 -0.80 -15.26 -2.76
N PRO A 52 -1.02 -15.78 -1.54
CA PRO A 52 -2.32 -15.70 -0.89
C PRO A 52 -2.78 -14.25 -0.71
N ALA A 53 -4.05 -13.95 -0.99
CA ALA A 53 -4.59 -12.58 -0.90
C ALA A 53 -4.64 -12.03 0.54
N ASP A 54 -4.56 -12.89 1.54
CA ASP A 54 -4.46 -12.52 2.97
C ASP A 54 -3.02 -12.23 3.41
N THR A 55 -2.02 -12.44 2.54
CA THR A 55 -0.62 -12.14 2.85
C THR A 55 -0.45 -10.65 3.19
N GLY A 56 0.15 -10.37 4.35
CA GLY A 56 0.44 -9.02 4.79
C GLY A 56 1.57 -8.35 4.00
N ALA A 57 1.68 -7.02 4.10
CA ALA A 57 2.69 -6.24 3.36
C ALA A 57 4.12 -6.73 3.58
N ALA A 58 4.50 -7.06 4.82
CA ALA A 58 5.83 -7.59 5.15
C ALA A 58 6.09 -8.98 4.51
N GLY A 59 5.06 -9.84 4.43
CA GLY A 59 5.19 -11.14 3.78
C GLY A 59 5.35 -11.01 2.27
N LEU A 60 4.64 -10.05 1.65
CA LEU A 60 4.80 -9.73 0.24
C LEU A 60 6.19 -9.14 -0.04
N ALA A 61 6.69 -8.26 0.84
CA ALA A 61 8.03 -7.71 0.74
C ALA A 61 9.11 -8.80 0.77
N ALA A 62 9.02 -9.72 1.72
CA ALA A 62 9.95 -10.84 1.82
C ALA A 62 9.96 -11.74 0.57
N ARG A 63 8.79 -11.94 -0.06
CA ARG A 63 8.70 -12.68 -1.33
C ARG A 63 9.38 -11.93 -2.47
N ILE A 64 9.21 -10.61 -2.53
CA ILE A 64 9.88 -9.76 -3.51
C ILE A 64 11.39 -9.84 -3.30
N ASP A 65 11.87 -9.61 -2.09
CA ASP A 65 13.30 -9.60 -1.77
C ASP A 65 13.96 -10.95 -2.09
N ALA A 66 13.27 -12.06 -1.88
CA ALA A 66 13.78 -13.40 -2.22
C ALA A 66 13.83 -13.69 -3.73
N ALA A 67 13.04 -12.97 -4.54
CA ALA A 67 12.96 -13.16 -5.98
C ALA A 67 13.84 -12.17 -6.76
N LEU A 68 14.27 -11.07 -6.13
CA LEU A 68 15.11 -10.07 -6.77
C LEU A 68 16.51 -10.64 -7.04
N PRO A 69 17.07 -10.41 -8.25
CA PRO A 69 18.46 -10.74 -8.55
C PRO A 69 19.44 -10.06 -7.59
N GLU A 70 20.56 -10.74 -7.28
CA GLU A 70 21.61 -10.14 -6.48
C GLU A 70 22.15 -8.87 -7.13
N GLY A 71 22.33 -7.83 -6.31
CA GLY A 71 22.81 -6.53 -6.78
C GLY A 71 21.73 -5.63 -7.40
N THR A 72 20.45 -6.04 -7.39
CA THR A 72 19.36 -5.17 -7.83
C THR A 72 19.34 -3.89 -7.01
N VAL A 73 19.35 -2.75 -7.71
CA VAL A 73 19.22 -1.43 -7.08
C VAL A 73 17.83 -0.88 -7.34
N MET A 74 17.14 -0.47 -6.28
CA MET A 74 15.82 0.14 -6.33
C MET A 74 15.91 1.62 -5.93
N TYR A 75 15.48 2.51 -6.82
CA TYR A 75 15.46 3.96 -6.58
C TYR A 75 14.04 4.49 -6.46
N GLY A 76 13.71 5.03 -5.29
CA GLY A 76 12.38 5.56 -4.99
C GLY A 76 11.31 4.48 -4.77
N LEU A 77 11.71 3.22 -4.71
CA LEU A 77 10.87 2.04 -4.46
C LEU A 77 11.44 1.25 -3.29
N THR A 78 10.56 0.61 -2.52
CA THR A 78 10.92 -0.43 -1.55
C THR A 78 9.97 -1.61 -1.72
N SER A 79 10.46 -2.83 -1.43
CA SER A 79 9.63 -4.04 -1.44
C SER A 79 8.43 -3.93 -0.49
N GLU A 80 8.63 -3.33 0.69
CA GLU A 80 7.56 -2.98 1.62
C GLU A 80 6.55 -2.01 1.02
N GLY A 81 7.00 -0.99 0.28
CA GLY A 81 6.14 -0.03 -0.40
C GLY A 81 5.23 -0.69 -1.44
N VAL A 82 5.75 -1.67 -2.19
CA VAL A 82 4.95 -2.51 -3.10
C VAL A 82 3.93 -3.33 -2.31
N GLY A 83 4.35 -3.98 -1.21
CA GLY A 83 3.46 -4.74 -0.34
C GLY A 83 2.31 -3.89 0.21
N ILE A 84 2.59 -2.64 0.62
CA ILE A 84 1.56 -1.69 1.07
C ILE A 84 0.62 -1.32 -0.07
N ALA A 85 1.13 -1.05 -1.27
CA ALA A 85 0.30 -0.76 -2.44
C ALA A 85 -0.65 -1.93 -2.79
N VAL A 86 -0.15 -3.18 -2.73
CA VAL A 86 -0.99 -4.39 -2.88
C VAL A 86 -2.06 -4.44 -1.79
N ARG A 87 -1.69 -4.26 -0.52
CA ARG A 87 -2.68 -4.28 0.59
C ARG A 87 -3.75 -3.21 0.42
N ARG A 88 -3.38 -2.03 -0.10
CA ARG A 88 -4.34 -0.97 -0.42
C ARG A 88 -5.24 -1.37 -1.59
N ALA A 89 -4.71 -1.98 -2.64
CA ALA A 89 -5.52 -2.49 -3.76
C ALA A 89 -6.60 -3.47 -3.27
N LEU A 90 -6.22 -4.38 -2.36
CA LEU A 90 -7.13 -5.36 -1.76
C LEU A 90 -8.09 -4.73 -0.74
N ALA A 91 -7.64 -3.75 0.04
CA ALA A 91 -8.48 -3.05 1.01
C ALA A 91 -9.48 -2.09 0.35
N HIS A 92 -9.16 -1.54 -0.83
CA HIS A 92 -10.12 -0.80 -1.65
C HIS A 92 -11.15 -1.71 -2.34
N ALA A 93 -11.00 -3.05 -2.26
CA ALA A 93 -12.07 -3.98 -2.61
C ALA A 93 -13.08 -4.15 -1.46
N THR A 94 -12.74 -3.77 -0.24
CA THR A 94 -13.70 -3.59 0.85
C THR A 94 -14.26 -2.18 0.79
N ASP A 95 -15.54 -2.07 0.45
CA ASP A 95 -16.32 -0.84 0.46
C ASP A 95 -16.62 -0.41 1.91
N TRP A 96 -16.92 0.86 2.13
CA TRP A 96 -17.42 1.36 3.42
C TRP A 96 -18.67 0.62 3.90
N THR A 97 -19.47 0.02 3.01
CA THR A 97 -20.58 -0.88 3.40
C THR A 97 -20.14 -2.24 3.94
N ASP A 98 -18.90 -2.66 3.70
CA ASP A 98 -18.37 -3.94 4.19
C ASP A 98 -17.92 -3.86 5.66
N TYR A 99 -17.97 -2.66 6.26
CA TYR A 99 -17.65 -2.44 7.67
C TYR A 99 -18.89 -1.99 8.46
N ASP A 100 -19.05 -2.52 9.68
CA ASP A 100 -20.07 -2.06 10.63
C ASP A 100 -19.63 -0.72 11.23
N TRP A 101 -19.93 0.38 10.55
CA TRP A 101 -19.63 1.73 11.04
C TRP A 101 -20.85 2.37 11.69
N GLN A 102 -20.59 3.16 12.74
CA GLN A 102 -21.62 3.93 13.44
C GLN A 102 -21.23 5.40 13.47
N LEU A 103 -22.18 6.28 13.16
CA LEU A 103 -21.99 7.73 13.24
C LEU A 103 -22.17 8.21 14.69
N ILE A 104 -21.06 8.54 15.34
CA ILE A 104 -21.06 9.16 16.67
C ILE A 104 -21.43 10.65 16.49
N HIS A 105 -22.67 11.00 16.84
CA HIS A 105 -23.09 12.40 16.92
C HIS A 105 -22.67 12.99 18.26
N GLU A 106 -21.49 13.60 18.31
CA GLU A 106 -21.16 14.48 19.43
C GLU A 106 -21.89 15.82 19.28
N GLY A 107 -22.33 16.37 20.41
CA GLY A 107 -22.92 17.70 20.44
C GLY A 107 -21.93 18.79 20.02
N PRO A 108 -22.42 20.01 19.69
CA PRO A 108 -21.56 21.13 19.32
C PRO A 108 -20.52 21.40 20.42
N GLN A 109 -19.24 21.31 20.07
CA GLN A 109 -18.17 21.63 21.01
C GLN A 109 -18.03 23.15 21.13
N PRO A 110 -18.10 23.73 22.35
CA PRO A 110 -17.87 25.14 22.52
C PRO A 110 -16.42 25.48 22.13
N PRO A 111 -16.18 26.66 21.52
CA PRO A 111 -14.81 27.08 21.22
C PRO A 111 -14.00 27.11 22.52
N ARG A 112 -12.84 26.47 22.53
CA ARG A 112 -11.90 26.53 23.66
C ARG A 112 -11.27 27.92 23.72
N CYS A 113 -11.99 28.89 24.27
CA CYS A 113 -11.45 30.21 24.59
C CYS A 113 -10.69 30.13 25.93
N THR A 114 -9.41 29.78 25.90
CA THR A 114 -8.50 29.96 27.05
C THR A 114 -7.89 31.35 27.03
N TRP A 115 -8.70 32.39 27.27
CA TRP A 115 -8.19 33.71 27.58
C TRP A 115 -8.77 34.17 28.91
N ARG A 116 -7.99 33.98 29.97
CA ARG A 116 -8.24 34.56 31.30
C ARG A 116 -7.78 36.01 31.26
N TRP A 117 -8.68 36.93 30.92
CA TRP A 117 -8.47 38.35 31.19
C TRP A 117 -8.83 38.61 32.66
N THR A 118 -7.82 38.71 33.51
CA THR A 118 -7.98 39.30 34.85
C THR A 118 -8.19 40.81 34.67
N ARG A 119 -9.21 41.33 35.36
CA ARG A 119 -9.76 42.69 35.27
C ARG A 119 -8.74 43.82 35.46
N CYS A 120 -9.11 44.97 34.89
CA CYS A 120 -8.57 46.32 35.07
C CYS A 120 -8.23 46.69 36.51
#